data_AF-A0A6C0A9F1-F1
#
_entry.id   AF-A0A6C0A9F1-F1
#
_cell.length_a   1.000
_cell.length_b   1.000
_cell.length_c   1.000
_cell.angle_alpha   90.00
_cell.angle_beta   90.00
_cell.angle_gamma   90.00
#
_symmetry.space_group_name_H-M   'P 1'
#
loop_
_entity.id
_entity.type
_entity.pdbx_description
1 polymer ?
#
loop_
_entity_poly.entity_id
_entity_poly.type
_entity_poly.pdbx_seq_one_letter_code
_entity_poly.pdbx_strand_id
1 'polypeptide(L)'
;MSTNLAQQLREGTTKAHSMAENVSFVKSFLGGVVDKKSYRRLVANLFFVYTALEEEIEKNKNHFVVQSIYFPELNRTLSLKQDLEYYYGSNWHEQVCPSLATKMYVNRIRDISINQPELLIAHAYTRYMGDLSGGQILKKIAQTAMNLSSNDGTAFYNFHNIKDDKRFKLIYRQALDNAPIDQMQIEQIIAEANIAFNLNMKVFQELNSNFIKIMGMLLLSAITSLRKKII
;
A
#
# COMPACT_ATOMS: atom_id res chain seq x y z
N MET A 1 15.96 -18.75 18.40
CA MET A 1 15.07 -18.06 19.35
C MET A 1 14.13 -17.20 18.53
N SER A 2 12.84 -17.15 18.85
CA SER A 2 11.87 -16.25 18.19
C SER A 2 12.20 -14.80 18.53
N THR A 3 12.28 -13.92 17.54
CA THR A 3 12.64 -12.49 17.71
C THR A 3 11.44 -11.62 18.08
N ASN A 4 10.21 -12.12 17.93
CA ASN A 4 8.96 -11.35 18.06
C ASN A 4 8.92 -10.09 17.16
N LEU A 5 9.68 -10.10 16.05
CA LEU A 5 9.78 -8.97 15.12
C LEU A 5 8.41 -8.46 14.66
N ALA A 6 7.44 -9.35 14.44
CA ALA A 6 6.11 -8.95 14.00
C ALA A 6 5.39 -8.05 15.01
N GLN A 7 5.51 -8.35 16.31
CA GLN A 7 4.94 -7.52 17.37
C GLN A 7 5.70 -6.20 17.48
N GLN A 8 7.03 -6.24 17.47
CA GLN A 8 7.87 -5.04 17.58
C GLN A 8 7.63 -4.07 16.41
N LEU A 9 7.46 -4.57 15.18
CA LEU A 9 7.08 -3.78 14.02
C LEU A 9 5.71 -3.11 14.21
N ARG A 10 4.71 -3.83 14.72
CA ARG A 10 3.38 -3.28 14.98
C ARG A 10 3.43 -2.15 16.00
N GLU A 11 4.09 -2.37 17.13
CA GLU A 11 4.20 -1.38 18.20
C GLU A 11 5.03 -0.18 17.73
N GLY A 12 6.22 -0.43 17.17
CA GLY A 12 7.17 0.57 16.71
C GLY A 12 6.68 1.43 15.54
N THR A 13 5.62 1.03 14.82
CA THR A 13 5.04 1.80 13.71
C THR A 13 3.64 2.34 13.99
N THR A 14 3.09 2.12 15.20
CA THR A 14 1.71 2.53 15.55
C THR A 14 1.48 4.04 15.33
N LYS A 15 2.44 4.88 15.73
CA LYS A 15 2.35 6.33 15.52
C LYS A 15 2.37 6.71 14.03
N ALA A 16 3.28 6.11 13.25
CA ALA A 16 3.39 6.38 11.82
C ALA A 16 2.15 5.91 11.04
N HIS A 17 1.56 4.77 11.44
CA HIS A 17 0.27 4.31 10.92
C HIS A 17 -0.84 5.34 11.17
N SER A 18 -0.97 5.83 12.41
CA SER A 18 -1.96 6.85 12.75
C SER A 18 -1.74 8.16 11.97
N MET A 19 -0.49 8.57 11.76
CA MET A 19 -0.18 9.74 10.92
C MET A 19 -0.59 9.53 9.46
N ALA A 20 -0.39 8.33 8.92
CA ALA A 20 -0.78 8.00 7.55
C ALA A 20 -2.30 8.09 7.33
N GLU A 21 -3.10 7.63 8.30
CA GLU A 21 -4.56 7.76 8.26
C GLU A 21 -5.04 9.23 8.31
N ASN A 22 -4.23 10.12 8.89
CA ASN A 22 -4.53 11.54 9.01
C ASN A 22 -4.04 12.39 7.84
N VAL A 23 -3.35 11.82 6.85
CA VAL A 23 -3.04 12.54 5.60
C VAL A 23 -4.35 12.89 4.90
N SER A 24 -4.51 14.14 4.46
CA SER A 24 -5.79 14.65 3.93
C SER A 24 -6.40 13.75 2.86
N PHE A 25 -5.63 13.29 1.89
CA PHE A 25 -6.09 12.34 0.88
C PHE A 25 -6.67 11.06 1.50
N VAL A 26 -5.96 10.44 2.45
CA VAL A 26 -6.39 9.20 3.12
C VAL A 26 -7.61 9.44 3.98
N LYS A 27 -7.64 10.54 4.74
CA LYS A 27 -8.79 10.93 5.56
C LYS A 27 -10.05 11.14 4.70
N SER A 28 -9.94 11.85 3.58
CA SER A 28 -11.04 12.02 2.61
C SER A 28 -11.46 10.68 2.01
N PHE A 29 -10.50 9.83 1.66
CA PHE A 29 -10.77 8.50 1.15
C PHE A 29 -11.58 7.68 2.15
N LEU A 30 -11.12 7.56 3.41
CA LEU A 30 -11.81 6.84 4.48
C LEU A 30 -13.21 7.41 4.76
N GLY A 31 -13.41 8.72 4.55
CA GLY A 31 -14.71 9.38 4.62
C GLY A 31 -15.63 9.17 3.42
N GLY A 32 -15.23 8.36 2.42
CA GLY A 32 -16.02 8.08 1.21
C GLY A 32 -15.92 9.16 0.13
N VAL A 33 -15.00 10.12 0.25
CA VAL A 33 -14.80 11.19 -0.73
C VAL A 33 -13.57 10.86 -1.57
N VAL A 34 -13.80 10.23 -2.72
CA VAL A 34 -12.73 9.74 -3.61
C VAL A 34 -12.85 10.37 -4.99
N ASP A 35 -11.89 11.22 -5.36
CA ASP A 35 -11.77 11.72 -6.74
C ASP A 35 -11.11 10.66 -7.63
N LYS A 36 -11.82 10.17 -8.65
CA LYS A 36 -11.31 9.14 -9.58
C LYS A 36 -9.98 9.54 -10.23
N LYS A 37 -9.76 10.85 -10.51
CA LYS A 37 -8.50 11.36 -11.06
C LYS A 37 -7.33 11.24 -10.07
N SER A 38 -7.52 11.59 -8.81
CA SER A 38 -6.51 11.39 -7.77
C SER A 38 -6.29 9.91 -7.46
N TYR A 39 -7.36 9.10 -7.44
CA TYR A 39 -7.24 7.66 -7.21
C TYR A 39 -6.42 6.95 -8.29
N ARG A 40 -6.69 7.21 -9.58
CA ARG A 40 -5.88 6.59 -10.64
C ARG A 40 -4.41 7.02 -10.63
N ARG A 41 -4.09 8.21 -10.09
CA ARG A 41 -2.70 8.64 -9.87
C ARG A 41 -2.07 7.87 -8.71
N LEU A 42 -2.82 7.57 -7.65
CA LEU A 42 -2.38 6.65 -6.59
C LEU A 42 -2.02 5.29 -7.18
N VAL A 43 -2.93 4.69 -7.95
CA VAL A 43 -2.72 3.38 -8.59
C VAL A 43 -1.45 3.37 -9.43
N ALA A 44 -1.22 4.41 -10.23
CA ALA A 44 0.00 4.57 -11.01
C ALA A 44 1.27 4.67 -10.15
N ASN A 45 1.24 5.46 -9.07
CA ASN A 45 2.39 5.56 -8.17
C ASN A 45 2.66 4.24 -7.44
N LEU A 46 1.61 3.54 -6.98
CA LEU A 46 1.74 2.22 -6.37
C LEU A 46 2.36 1.22 -7.34
N PHE A 47 1.96 1.21 -8.61
CA PHE A 47 2.55 0.34 -9.63
C PHE A 47 4.07 0.42 -9.65
N PHE A 48 4.65 1.63 -9.64
CA PHE A 48 6.10 1.79 -9.62
C PHE A 48 6.73 1.33 -8.30
N VAL A 49 6.10 1.60 -7.15
CA VAL A 49 6.59 1.15 -5.83
C VAL A 49 6.60 -0.37 -5.72
N TYR A 50 5.50 -1.03 -6.07
CA TYR A 50 5.41 -2.49 -6.02
C TYR A 50 6.30 -3.17 -7.05
N THR A 51 6.42 -2.62 -8.27
CA THR A 51 7.36 -3.15 -9.26
C THR A 51 8.78 -3.16 -8.70
N ALA A 52 9.23 -2.04 -8.11
CA ALA A 52 10.55 -1.98 -7.51
C ALA A 52 10.68 -2.95 -6.31
N LEU A 53 9.70 -2.98 -5.41
CA LEU A 53 9.73 -3.87 -4.24
C LEU A 53 9.80 -5.34 -4.64
N GLU A 54 8.97 -5.77 -5.59
CA GLU A 54 8.90 -7.15 -6.06
C GLU A 54 10.14 -7.56 -6.85
N GLU A 55 10.66 -6.68 -7.71
CA GLU A 55 11.93 -6.90 -8.42
C GLU A 55 13.10 -7.08 -7.44
N GLU A 56 13.18 -6.23 -6.42
CA GLU A 56 14.29 -6.25 -5.46
C GLU A 56 14.20 -7.40 -4.46
N ILE A 57 12.98 -7.81 -4.07
CA ILE A 57 12.75 -9.05 -3.30
C ILE A 57 13.13 -10.27 -4.13
N GLU A 58 12.74 -10.32 -5.41
CA GLU A 58 13.07 -11.43 -6.31
C GLU A 58 14.60 -11.57 -6.50
N LYS A 59 15.31 -10.46 -6.72
CA LYS A 59 16.78 -10.45 -6.83
C LYS A 59 17.46 -10.95 -5.56
N ASN A 60 16.91 -10.60 -4.41
CA ASN A 60 17.44 -10.97 -3.10
C ASN A 60 16.81 -12.24 -2.51
N LYS A 61 16.02 -13.02 -3.26
CA LYS A 61 15.29 -14.18 -2.73
C LYS A 61 16.17 -15.26 -2.10
N ASN A 62 17.47 -15.30 -2.45
CA ASN A 62 18.43 -16.24 -1.89
C ASN A 62 19.13 -15.68 -0.63
N HIS A 63 18.96 -14.40 -0.30
CA HIS A 63 19.49 -13.80 0.93
C HIS A 63 18.76 -14.37 2.15
N PHE A 64 19.52 -14.82 3.15
CA PHE A 64 19.02 -15.58 4.29
C PHE A 64 17.87 -14.89 5.06
N VAL A 65 17.92 -13.56 5.19
CA VAL A 65 16.84 -12.77 5.84
C VAL A 65 15.66 -12.53 4.89
N VAL A 66 15.90 -12.31 3.61
CA VAL A 66 14.84 -11.94 2.64
C VAL A 66 13.97 -13.15 2.30
N GLN A 67 14.51 -14.37 2.40
CA GLN A 67 13.72 -15.60 2.30
C GLN A 67 12.51 -15.60 3.24
N SER A 68 12.62 -15.00 4.43
CA SER A 68 11.53 -14.91 5.41
C SER A 68 10.32 -14.07 4.96
N ILE A 69 10.47 -13.25 3.92
CA ILE A 69 9.39 -12.42 3.35
C ILE A 69 9.10 -12.73 1.88
N TYR A 70 9.71 -13.76 1.31
CA TYR A 70 9.52 -14.14 -0.08
C TYR A 70 8.20 -14.91 -0.26
N PHE A 71 7.12 -14.17 -0.52
CA PHE A 71 5.77 -14.70 -0.77
C PHE A 71 5.21 -14.16 -2.10
N PRO A 72 5.50 -14.79 -3.25
CA PRO A 72 5.02 -14.32 -4.56
C PRO A 72 3.49 -14.21 -4.69
N GLU A 73 2.72 -14.91 -3.85
CA GLU A 73 1.27 -14.74 -3.73
C GLU A 73 0.86 -13.32 -3.26
N LEU A 74 1.79 -12.57 -2.68
CA LEU A 74 1.64 -11.17 -2.33
C LEU A 74 2.02 -10.21 -3.47
N ASN A 75 2.39 -10.66 -4.66
CA ASN A 75 2.74 -9.73 -5.74
C ASN A 75 1.51 -8.97 -6.26
N ARG A 76 1.62 -7.64 -6.33
CA ARG A 76 0.62 -6.67 -6.75
C ARG A 76 0.89 -6.06 -8.13
N THR A 77 2.10 -6.21 -8.69
CA THR A 77 2.41 -5.63 -10.00
C THR A 77 1.40 -6.02 -11.08
N LEU A 78 0.98 -7.29 -11.13
CA LEU A 78 0.00 -7.76 -12.13
C LEU A 78 -1.40 -7.17 -11.90
N SER A 79 -1.86 -7.09 -10.65
CA SER A 79 -3.18 -6.52 -10.36
C SER A 79 -3.20 -5.00 -10.56
N LEU A 80 -2.10 -4.31 -10.28
CA LEU A 80 -1.94 -2.88 -10.57
C LEU A 80 -1.94 -2.59 -12.08
N LYS A 81 -1.36 -3.48 -12.91
CA LYS A 81 -1.47 -3.37 -14.38
C LYS A 81 -2.93 -3.45 -14.85
N GLN A 82 -3.72 -4.36 -14.29
CA GLN A 82 -5.16 -4.48 -14.62
C GLN A 82 -5.92 -3.20 -14.25
N ASP A 83 -5.66 -2.64 -13.06
CA ASP A 83 -6.29 -1.38 -12.65
C ASP A 83 -5.82 -0.20 -13.53
N LEU A 84 -4.55 -0.18 -13.94
CA LEU A 84 -4.02 0.83 -14.85
C LEU A 84 -4.68 0.78 -16.24
N GLU A 85 -4.87 -0.42 -16.80
CA GLU A 85 -5.61 -0.61 -18.04
C GLU A 85 -7.05 -0.10 -17.92
N TYR A 86 -7.72 -0.36 -16.78
CA TYR A 86 -9.06 0.16 -16.52
C TYR A 86 -9.10 1.70 -16.46
N TYR A 87 -8.11 2.34 -15.81
CA TYR A 87 -8.14 3.78 -15.56
C TYR A 87 -7.55 4.66 -16.66
N TYR A 88 -6.64 4.12 -17.48
CA TYR A 88 -5.91 4.86 -18.52
C TYR A 88 -6.06 4.25 -19.92
N GLY A 89 -6.61 3.03 -20.06
CA GLY A 89 -6.72 2.31 -21.33
C GLY A 89 -5.51 1.43 -21.62
N SER A 90 -5.52 0.74 -22.77
CA SER A 90 -4.47 -0.21 -23.16
C SER A 90 -3.07 0.41 -23.31
N ASN A 91 -2.99 1.71 -23.61
CA ASN A 91 -1.75 2.48 -23.69
C ASN A 91 -1.38 3.19 -22.38
N TRP A 92 -1.82 2.66 -21.23
CA TRP A 92 -1.56 3.27 -19.91
C TRP A 92 -0.07 3.55 -19.66
N HIS A 93 0.82 2.70 -20.15
CA HIS A 93 2.27 2.78 -19.94
C HIS A 93 2.89 4.03 -20.57
N GLU A 94 2.29 4.59 -21.62
CA GLU A 94 2.71 5.86 -22.24
C GLU A 94 2.20 7.09 -21.47
N GLN A 95 1.19 6.90 -20.60
CA GLN A 95 0.50 7.98 -19.90
C GLN A 95 0.96 8.15 -18.45
N VAL A 96 1.52 7.10 -17.84
CA VAL A 96 1.89 7.11 -16.42
C VAL A 96 3.39 7.28 -16.23
N CYS A 97 3.75 8.16 -15.30
CA CYS A 97 5.11 8.32 -14.82
C CYS A 97 5.11 8.45 -13.30
N PRO A 98 6.16 8.00 -12.61
CA PRO A 98 6.23 8.13 -11.17
C PRO A 98 6.35 9.60 -10.78
N SER A 99 5.57 10.02 -9.80
CA SER A 99 5.71 11.34 -9.18
C SER A 99 7.05 11.48 -8.44
N LEU A 100 7.37 12.69 -7.96
CA LEU A 100 8.63 12.94 -7.26
C LEU A 100 8.75 12.09 -5.99
N ALA A 101 7.72 12.07 -5.13
CA ALA A 101 7.72 11.23 -3.93
C ALA A 101 7.81 9.73 -4.27
N THR A 102 7.18 9.31 -5.37
CA THR A 102 7.25 7.92 -5.85
C THR A 102 8.66 7.55 -6.29
N LYS A 103 9.35 8.44 -7.03
CA LYS A 103 10.76 8.24 -7.39
C LYS A 103 11.64 8.13 -6.14
N MET A 104 11.43 8.97 -5.14
CA MET A 104 12.16 8.88 -3.87
C MET A 104 11.95 7.52 -3.18
N TYR A 105 10.71 7.02 -3.18
CA TYR A 105 10.39 5.71 -2.60
C TYR A 105 11.06 4.58 -3.40
N VAL A 106 10.89 4.54 -4.72
CA VAL A 106 11.54 3.55 -5.59
C VAL A 106 13.06 3.55 -5.40
N ASN A 107 13.67 4.74 -5.34
CA ASN A 107 15.11 4.86 -5.11
C ASN A 107 15.52 4.32 -3.74
N ARG A 108 14.75 4.55 -2.68
CA ARG A 108 15.04 3.99 -1.35
C ARG A 108 15.02 2.45 -1.37
N ILE A 109 14.00 1.85 -1.99
CA ILE A 109 13.90 0.39 -2.13
C ILE A 109 15.12 -0.18 -2.84
N ARG A 110 15.53 0.44 -3.96
CA ARG A 110 16.69 -0.01 -4.75
C ARG A 110 18.02 0.22 -4.06
N ASP A 111 18.14 1.28 -3.27
CA ASP A 111 19.33 1.57 -2.48
C ASP A 111 19.56 0.52 -1.39
N ILE A 112 18.52 0.24 -0.59
CA ILE A 112 18.65 -0.77 0.48
C ILE A 112 18.76 -2.19 -0.07
N SER A 113 18.17 -2.49 -1.23
CA SER A 113 18.26 -3.85 -1.78
C SER A 113 19.70 -4.25 -2.15
N ILE A 114 20.56 -3.27 -2.44
CA ILE A 114 21.97 -3.47 -2.74
C ILE A 114 22.80 -3.43 -1.45
N ASN A 115 22.52 -2.46 -0.57
CA ASN A 115 23.40 -2.14 0.54
C ASN A 115 23.05 -2.86 1.85
N GLN A 116 21.75 -3.08 2.11
CA GLN A 116 21.20 -3.66 3.36
C GLN A 116 19.87 -4.39 3.07
N PRO A 117 19.90 -5.52 2.32
CA PRO A 117 18.70 -6.17 1.80
C PRO A 117 17.71 -6.67 2.87
N GLU A 118 18.17 -6.92 4.11
CA GLU A 118 17.31 -7.22 5.26
C GLU A 118 16.26 -6.13 5.52
N LEU A 119 16.55 -4.87 5.17
CA LEU A 119 15.62 -3.75 5.33
C LEU A 119 14.43 -3.82 4.36
N LEU A 120 14.47 -4.68 3.33
CA LEU A 120 13.31 -4.95 2.49
C LEU A 120 12.12 -5.51 3.30
N ILE A 121 12.39 -6.15 4.45
CA ILE A 121 11.35 -6.57 5.41
C ILE A 121 10.45 -5.41 5.81
N ALA A 122 11.04 -4.24 6.06
CA ALA A 122 10.30 -3.07 6.50
C ALA A 122 9.26 -2.61 5.47
N HIS A 123 9.65 -2.54 4.19
CA HIS A 123 8.76 -2.13 3.11
C HIS A 123 7.72 -3.19 2.78
N ALA A 124 8.11 -4.47 2.74
CA ALA A 124 7.20 -5.59 2.55
C ALA A 124 6.14 -5.64 3.66
N TYR A 125 6.54 -5.48 4.92
CA TYR A 125 5.64 -5.38 6.06
C TYR A 125 4.68 -4.19 5.91
N THR A 126 5.20 -2.97 5.74
CA THR A 126 4.36 -1.75 5.66
C THR A 126 3.35 -1.80 4.53
N ARG A 127 3.71 -2.38 3.38
CA ARG A 127 2.81 -2.50 2.22
C ARG A 127 1.87 -3.69 2.35
N TYR A 128 2.38 -4.92 2.34
CA TYR A 128 1.54 -6.13 2.24
C TYR A 128 0.66 -6.36 3.46
N MET A 129 1.15 -6.11 4.69
CA MET A 129 0.31 -6.26 5.89
C MET A 129 -0.78 -5.18 5.94
N GLY A 130 -0.49 -3.98 5.43
CA GLY A 130 -1.49 -2.92 5.25
C GLY A 130 -2.58 -3.33 4.28
N ASP A 131 -2.20 -3.86 3.12
CA ASP A 131 -3.13 -4.32 2.08
C ASP A 131 -4.03 -5.47 2.57
N LEU A 132 -3.47 -6.46 3.27
CA LEU A 132 -4.21 -7.60 3.85
C LEU A 132 -5.08 -7.23 5.07
N SER A 133 -4.97 -6.01 5.59
CA SER A 133 -5.69 -5.57 6.78
C SER A 133 -6.73 -4.50 6.45
N GLY A 134 -6.28 -3.34 5.96
CA GLY A 134 -7.16 -2.23 5.58
C GLY A 134 -7.66 -2.30 4.14
N GLY A 135 -6.99 -3.06 3.26
CA GLY A 135 -7.27 -3.06 1.83
C GLY A 135 -8.70 -3.45 1.47
N GLN A 136 -9.31 -4.42 2.18
CA GLN A 136 -10.71 -4.81 1.92
C GLN A 136 -11.72 -3.70 2.28
N ILE A 137 -11.41 -2.88 3.28
CA ILE A 137 -12.22 -1.70 3.61
C ILE A 137 -12.04 -0.65 2.52
N LEU A 138 -10.79 -0.37 2.13
CA LEU A 138 -10.48 0.60 1.08
C LEU A 138 -11.10 0.22 -0.27
N LYS A 139 -11.10 -1.07 -0.61
CA LYS A 139 -11.77 -1.62 -1.80
C LYS A 139 -13.25 -1.25 -1.83
N LYS A 140 -13.99 -1.54 -0.75
CA LYS A 140 -15.43 -1.25 -0.66
C LYS A 140 -15.72 0.25 -0.79
N ILE A 141 -14.88 1.07 -0.16
CA ILE A 141 -14.97 2.52 -0.26
C ILE A 141 -14.73 2.98 -1.71
N ALA A 142 -13.67 2.50 -2.37
CA ALA A 142 -13.37 2.84 -3.76
C ALA A 142 -14.55 2.47 -4.69
N GLN A 143 -15.07 1.25 -4.57
CA GLN A 143 -16.20 0.77 -5.36
C GLN A 143 -17.43 1.65 -5.18
N THR A 144 -17.77 1.99 -3.93
CA THR A 144 -18.95 2.80 -3.60
C THR A 144 -18.78 4.25 -4.04
N ALA A 145 -17.66 4.89 -3.70
CA ALA A 145 -17.43 6.32 -3.94
C ALA A 145 -17.28 6.65 -5.44
N MET A 146 -16.76 5.72 -6.24
CA MET A 146 -16.54 5.91 -7.67
C MET A 146 -17.55 5.15 -8.56
N ASN A 147 -18.58 4.52 -7.97
CA ASN A 147 -19.57 3.69 -8.67
C ASN A 147 -18.94 2.66 -9.63
N LEU A 148 -17.95 1.90 -9.14
CA LEU A 148 -17.29 0.86 -9.93
C LEU A 148 -18.15 -0.40 -10.01
N SER A 149 -18.06 -1.13 -11.12
CA SER A 149 -18.52 -2.52 -11.19
C SER A 149 -17.77 -3.36 -10.16
N SER A 150 -18.35 -4.48 -9.72
CA SER A 150 -17.79 -5.28 -8.61
C SER A 150 -16.37 -5.81 -8.85
N ASN A 151 -15.92 -5.88 -10.11
CA ASN A 151 -14.68 -6.53 -10.49
C ASN A 151 -13.63 -5.59 -11.12
N ASP A 152 -13.98 -4.37 -11.55
CA ASP A 152 -13.05 -3.51 -12.28
C ASP A 152 -12.50 -2.35 -11.43
N GLY A 153 -11.24 -1.95 -11.69
CA GLY A 153 -10.59 -0.80 -11.05
C GLY A 153 -10.20 -0.98 -9.58
N THR A 154 -10.31 -2.19 -9.05
CA THR A 154 -9.89 -2.52 -7.67
C THR A 154 -9.17 -3.87 -7.55
N ALA A 155 -8.59 -4.36 -8.66
CA ALA A 155 -7.83 -5.60 -8.70
C ALA A 155 -6.66 -5.59 -7.72
N PHE A 156 -6.05 -4.42 -7.45
CA PHE A 156 -4.98 -4.24 -6.46
C PHE A 156 -5.30 -4.88 -5.10
N TYR A 157 -6.55 -4.82 -4.65
CA TYR A 157 -6.97 -5.36 -3.35
C TYR A 157 -7.37 -6.85 -3.39
N ASN A 158 -7.28 -7.51 -4.55
CA ASN A 158 -7.68 -8.91 -4.73
C ASN A 158 -6.46 -9.84 -4.70
N PHE A 159 -6.34 -10.62 -3.63
CA PHE A 159 -5.27 -11.60 -3.44
C PHE A 159 -5.74 -13.00 -3.90
N HIS A 160 -5.79 -13.23 -5.21
CA HIS A 160 -6.36 -14.47 -5.78
C HIS A 160 -5.70 -15.77 -5.26
N ASN A 161 -4.42 -15.71 -4.90
CA ASN A 161 -3.64 -16.86 -4.41
C ASN A 161 -3.76 -17.05 -2.89
N ILE A 162 -4.45 -16.15 -2.18
CA ILE A 162 -4.65 -16.21 -0.73
C ILE A 162 -6.13 -16.44 -0.45
N LYS A 163 -6.48 -17.65 -0.01
CA LYS A 163 -7.88 -18.04 0.27
C LYS A 163 -8.36 -17.59 1.65
N ASP A 164 -7.45 -17.45 2.60
CA ASP A 164 -7.74 -17.08 3.99
C ASP A 164 -6.73 -16.04 4.48
N ASP A 165 -7.11 -14.77 4.39
CA ASP A 165 -6.30 -13.62 4.81
C ASP A 165 -5.89 -13.69 6.28
N LYS A 166 -6.75 -14.24 7.16
CA LYS A 166 -6.44 -14.33 8.59
C LYS A 166 -5.34 -15.35 8.83
N ARG A 167 -5.46 -16.53 8.22
CA ARG A 167 -4.44 -17.57 8.29
C ARG A 167 -3.13 -17.11 7.66
N PHE A 168 -3.19 -16.44 6.50
CA PHE A 168 -2.00 -15.95 5.84
C PHE A 168 -1.26 -14.90 6.68
N LYS A 169 -1.99 -13.96 7.29
CA LYS A 169 -1.39 -12.99 8.23
C LYS A 169 -0.77 -13.64 9.47
N LEU A 170 -1.13 -14.87 9.84
CA LEU A 170 -0.44 -15.61 10.89
C LEU A 170 0.89 -16.18 10.38
N ILE A 171 0.86 -16.82 9.20
CA ILE A 171 2.06 -17.36 8.52
C ILE A 171 3.10 -16.26 8.31
N TYR A 172 2.67 -15.10 7.79
CA TYR A 172 3.58 -13.97 7.55
C TYR A 172 4.23 -13.47 8.85
N ARG A 173 3.47 -13.34 9.95
CA ARG A 173 4.03 -12.94 11.25
C ARG A 173 5.01 -13.97 11.80
N GLN A 174 4.68 -15.25 11.72
CA GLN A 174 5.58 -16.33 12.11
C GLN A 174 6.86 -16.33 11.29
N ALA A 175 6.79 -16.01 10.00
CA ALA A 175 7.97 -15.90 9.15
C ALA A 175 8.88 -14.74 9.56
N LEU A 176 8.30 -13.58 9.93
CA LEU A 176 9.04 -12.45 10.51
C LEU A 176 9.69 -12.82 11.86
N ASP A 177 8.94 -13.46 12.76
CA ASP A 177 9.42 -13.83 14.09
C ASP A 177 10.56 -14.87 14.05
N ASN A 178 10.60 -15.69 12.99
CA ASN A 178 11.65 -16.68 12.72
C ASN A 178 12.78 -16.15 11.82
N ALA A 179 12.74 -14.89 11.40
CA ALA A 179 13.79 -14.32 10.57
C ALA A 179 15.14 -14.40 11.31
N PRO A 180 16.23 -14.84 10.64
CA PRO A 180 17.54 -15.03 11.25
C PRO A 180 18.27 -13.69 11.44
N ILE A 181 17.76 -12.84 12.33
CA ILE A 181 18.29 -11.49 12.58
C ILE A 181 18.64 -11.28 14.05
N ASP A 182 19.57 -10.35 14.30
CA ASP A 182 19.92 -9.92 15.66
C ASP A 182 19.12 -8.68 16.12
N GLN A 183 19.35 -8.26 17.36
CA GLN A 183 18.65 -7.13 17.96
C GLN A 183 18.93 -5.79 17.24
N MET A 184 20.15 -5.59 16.73
CA MET A 184 20.50 -4.37 16.00
C MET A 184 19.73 -4.29 14.68
N GLN A 185 19.64 -5.41 13.96
CA GLN A 185 18.87 -5.51 12.72
C GLN A 185 17.37 -5.30 12.97
N ILE A 186 16.82 -5.81 14.07
CA ILE A 186 15.42 -5.54 14.46
C ILE A 186 15.17 -4.03 14.59
N GLU A 187 16.03 -3.31 15.31
CA GLU A 187 15.91 -1.87 15.51
C GLU A 187 16.00 -1.10 14.18
N GLN A 188 16.93 -1.50 13.29
CA GLN A 188 17.08 -0.93 11.95
C GLN A 188 15.85 -1.19 11.07
N ILE A 189 15.28 -2.39 11.11
CA ILE A 189 14.07 -2.75 10.36
C ILE A 189 12.87 -1.92 10.85
N ILE A 190 12.72 -1.71 12.15
CA ILE A 190 11.65 -0.86 12.70
C ILE A 190 11.83 0.61 12.31
N ALA A 191 13.07 1.11 12.35
CA ALA A 191 13.39 2.45 11.88
C ALA A 191 13.06 2.62 10.38
N GLU A 192 13.44 1.64 9.55
CA GLU A 192 13.11 1.65 8.13
C GLU A 192 11.60 1.54 7.89
N ALA A 193 10.86 0.80 8.71
CA ALA A 193 9.41 0.70 8.55
C ALA A 193 8.75 2.08 8.76
N ASN A 194 9.26 2.88 9.70
CA ASN A 194 8.84 4.27 9.87
C ASN A 194 9.24 5.14 8.67
N ILE A 195 10.39 4.90 8.03
CA ILE A 195 10.76 5.57 6.77
C ILE A 195 9.79 5.18 5.65
N ALA A 196 9.43 3.90 5.52
CA ALA A 196 8.46 3.41 4.57
C ALA A 196 7.09 4.09 4.76
N PHE A 197 6.60 4.24 5.99
CA PHE A 197 5.38 5.00 6.27
C PHE A 197 5.51 6.46 5.84
N ASN A 198 6.63 7.13 6.13
CA ASN A 198 6.86 8.51 5.70
C ASN A 198 6.89 8.67 4.17
N LEU A 199 7.51 7.74 3.45
CA LEU A 199 7.52 7.72 1.99
C LEU A 199 6.11 7.53 1.43
N ASN A 200 5.32 6.62 2.01
CA ASN A 200 3.90 6.44 1.66
C ASN A 200 3.09 7.73 1.89
N MET A 201 3.27 8.40 3.03
CA MET A 201 2.60 9.67 3.33
C MET A 201 2.94 10.76 2.31
N LYS A 202 4.19 10.87 1.88
CA LYS A 202 4.60 11.81 0.83
C LYS A 202 3.90 11.52 -0.50
N VAL A 203 3.80 10.25 -0.88
CA VAL A 203 3.02 9.85 -2.07
C VAL A 203 1.55 10.29 -1.94
N PHE A 204 0.92 10.08 -0.78
CA PHE A 204 -0.46 10.53 -0.56
C PHE A 204 -0.62 12.05 -0.58
N GLN A 205 0.35 12.80 -0.06
CA GLN A 205 0.31 14.27 -0.04
C GLN A 205 0.31 14.88 -1.45
N GLU A 206 0.99 14.25 -2.42
CA GLU A 206 0.99 14.70 -3.83
C GLU A 206 -0.34 14.46 -4.57
N LEU A 207 -1.26 13.68 -3.97
CA LEU A 207 -2.57 13.35 -4.52
C LEU A 207 -3.68 14.27 -4.04
N ASN A 208 -3.38 15.16 -3.10
CA ASN A 208 -4.35 16.10 -2.55
C ASN A 208 -5.00 16.89 -3.69
N SER A 209 -6.29 16.61 -3.89
CA SER A 209 -7.14 17.31 -4.84
C SER A 209 -7.46 18.71 -4.33
N ASN A 210 -7.77 19.63 -5.25
CA ASN A 210 -8.11 21.01 -4.93
C ASN A 210 -9.25 21.07 -3.89
N PHE A 211 -9.06 21.80 -2.79
CA PHE A 211 -9.97 21.87 -1.63
C PHE A 211 -11.43 22.16 -2.04
N ILE A 212 -11.62 23.05 -3.02
CA ILE A 212 -12.93 23.42 -3.58
C ILE A 212 -13.67 22.20 -4.14
N LYS A 213 -12.94 21.31 -4.83
CA LYS A 213 -13.49 20.09 -5.44
C LYS A 213 -13.93 19.08 -4.38
N ILE A 214 -13.15 18.94 -3.30
CA ILE A 214 -13.49 18.09 -2.15
C ILE A 214 -14.76 18.61 -1.47
N MET A 215 -14.85 19.93 -1.25
CA MET A 215 -16.02 20.54 -0.62
C MET A 215 -17.30 20.36 -1.46
N GLY A 216 -17.20 20.49 -2.79
CA GLY A 216 -18.30 20.20 -3.70
C GLY A 216 -18.77 18.74 -3.62
N MET A 217 -17.85 17.78 -3.54
CA MET A 217 -18.19 16.36 -3.37
C MET A 217 -18.86 16.06 -2.03
N LEU A 218 -18.41 16.69 -0.93
CA LEU A 218 -19.02 16.57 0.40
C LEU A 218 -20.44 17.12 0.45
N LEU A 219 -20.68 18.28 -0.19
CA LEU A 219 -22.03 18.86 -0.29
C LEU A 219 -22.96 17.94 -1.07
N LEU A 220 -22.50 17.41 -2.22
CA LEU A 220 -23.28 16.48 -3.02
C LEU A 220 -23.62 15.20 -2.23
N SER A 221 -22.65 14.59 -1.55
CA SER A 221 -22.87 13.37 -0.78
C SER A 221 -23.84 13.56 0.40
N ALA A 222 -23.78 14.72 1.07
CA ALA A 222 -24.74 15.08 2.11
C ALA A 222 -26.16 15.21 1.54
N ILE A 223 -26.31 15.83 0.37
CA ILE A 223 -27.62 15.96 -0.31
C ILE A 223 -28.18 14.60 -0.73
N THR A 224 -27.37 13.71 -1.33
CA THR A 224 -27.83 12.35 -1.70
C THR A 224 -28.19 11.51 -0.48
N SER A 225 -27.44 11.64 0.62
CA SER A 225 -27.71 11.00 1.91
C SER A 225 -29.07 11.43 2.50
N LEU A 226 -29.35 12.74 2.53
CA LEU A 226 -30.63 13.27 2.98
C LEU A 226 -31.79 12.78 2.09
N ARG A 227 -31.60 12.79 0.76
CA ARG A 227 -32.64 12.37 -0.18
C ARG A 227 -33.01 10.89 -0.04
N LYS A 228 -32.04 10.02 0.28
CA LYS A 228 -32.27 8.59 0.59
C LYS A 228 -32.95 8.32 1.94
N LYS A 229 -33.02 9.31 2.84
CA LYS A 229 -33.73 9.20 4.13
C LYS A 229 -35.17 9.70 4.07
N ILE A 230 -35.52 10.46 3.04
CA ILE A 230 -36.82 11.12 2.87
C ILE A 230 -37.73 10.32 1.92
N ILE A 231 -37.17 9.37 1.15
CA ILE A 231 -37.86 8.40 0.30
C ILE A 231 -37.76 7.04 0.98
#